data_AF-A0A2H1L1L9-F1
#
_entry.id   AF-A0A2H1L1L9-F1
#
_cell.length_a   1.000
_cell.length_b   1.000
_cell.length_c   1.000
_cell.angle_alpha   90.00
_cell.angle_beta   90.00
_cell.angle_gamma   90.00
#
_symmetry.space_group_name_H-M   'P 1'
#
loop_
_entity.id
_entity.type
_entity.pdbx_description
1 polymer ?
#
loop_
_entity_poly.entity_id
_entity_poly.type
_entity_poly.pdbx_seq_one_letter_code
_entity_poly.pdbx_strand_id
1 'polypeptide(L)'
;MAGGVNRDSAQALTEAIVAAEKGSLDSALQLAGAMSIKDVAYALVEGFEDTGSPVHNFEEIRDRFIWRWVSSLDPVEVLAALVAIDGVYSNDLVVLPHAEDRFTTRLLEASADAVRVISKHLSYVKDLAGGPDTSFNEAFAARVTELADGPLAQMSDDLTSQAQQLAKLQQNADEIESDE
;
A
#
# COMPACT_ATOMS: atom_id res chain seq x y z
N MET A 1 -10.76 -3.40 -22.08
CA MET A 1 -10.79 -1.95 -22.29
C MET A 1 -9.68 -1.36 -21.44
N ALA A 2 -8.59 -0.92 -22.05
CA ALA A 2 -7.47 -0.34 -21.32
C ALA A 2 -7.89 1.05 -20.84
N GLY A 3 -8.19 1.17 -19.53
CA GLY A 3 -8.34 2.47 -18.88
C GLY A 3 -7.00 3.19 -18.93
N GLY A 4 -6.89 4.17 -19.83
CA GLY A 4 -5.77 5.11 -19.87
C GLY A 4 -5.75 5.93 -18.58
N VAL A 5 -4.55 6.40 -18.20
CA VAL A 5 -4.41 7.29 -17.06
C VAL A 5 -5.17 8.59 -17.32
N ASN A 6 -5.97 9.03 -16.35
CA ASN A 6 -6.64 10.33 -16.44
C ASN A 6 -5.70 11.45 -16.01
N ARG A 7 -4.96 12.02 -16.98
CA ARG A 7 -3.91 13.03 -16.74
C ARG A 7 -4.43 14.29 -16.05
N ASP A 8 -5.62 14.76 -16.41
CA ASP A 8 -6.21 15.96 -15.80
C ASP A 8 -6.50 15.74 -14.31
N SER A 9 -6.99 14.54 -13.94
CA SER A 9 -7.23 14.19 -12.54
C SER A 9 -5.93 13.98 -11.76
N ALA A 10 -4.92 13.38 -12.40
CA ALA A 10 -3.60 13.22 -11.79
C ALA A 10 -2.94 14.57 -11.51
N GLN A 11 -3.00 15.51 -12.45
CA GLN A 11 -2.49 16.86 -12.26
C GLN A 11 -3.22 17.60 -11.13
N ALA A 12 -4.56 17.54 -11.11
CA ALA A 12 -5.35 18.14 -10.04
C ALA A 12 -5.01 17.57 -8.66
N LEU A 13 -4.72 16.26 -8.57
CA LEU A 13 -4.26 15.64 -7.34
C LEU A 13 -2.88 16.16 -6.92
N THR A 14 -1.91 16.22 -7.84
CA THR A 14 -0.58 16.76 -7.53
C THR A 14 -0.66 18.21 -7.05
N GLU A 15 -1.42 19.06 -7.72
CA GLU A 15 -1.64 20.45 -7.31
C GLU A 15 -2.25 20.55 -5.90
N ALA A 16 -3.23 19.69 -5.59
CA ALA A 16 -3.82 19.63 -4.26
C ALA A 16 -2.83 19.17 -3.18
N ILE A 17 -1.95 18.21 -3.49
CA ILE A 17 -0.89 17.77 -2.57
C ILE A 17 0.10 18.90 -2.31
N VAL A 18 0.57 19.57 -3.37
CA VAL A 18 1.53 20.70 -3.28
C VAL A 18 0.93 21.85 -2.47
N ALA A 19 -0.33 22.21 -2.72
CA ALA A 19 -1.02 23.28 -1.98
C ALA A 19 -1.17 22.98 -0.49
N ALA A 20 -1.08 21.71 -0.07
CA ALA A 20 -1.21 21.28 1.30
C ALA A 20 0.12 21.27 2.09
N GLU A 21 1.24 21.77 1.55
CA GLU A 21 2.57 21.74 2.18
C GLU A 21 2.53 22.06 3.70
N LYS A 22 1.82 23.14 4.06
CA LYS A 22 1.62 23.60 5.45
C LYS A 22 0.18 23.47 5.96
N GLY A 23 -0.68 22.79 5.21
CA GLY A 23 -2.12 22.73 5.43
C GLY A 23 -2.67 21.31 5.58
N SER A 24 -4.00 21.20 5.48
CA SER A 24 -4.68 19.90 5.50
C SER A 24 -4.58 19.19 4.15
N LEU A 25 -4.45 17.87 4.19
CA LEU A 25 -4.46 16.99 3.01
C LEU A 25 -5.87 16.54 2.60
N ASP A 26 -6.93 17.01 3.27
CA ASP A 26 -8.29 16.50 3.08
C ASP A 26 -8.78 16.60 1.63
N SER A 27 -8.50 17.72 0.94
CA SER A 27 -8.87 17.88 -0.47
C SER A 27 -8.14 16.88 -1.38
N ALA A 28 -6.85 16.66 -1.15
CA ALA A 28 -6.06 15.68 -1.89
C ALA A 28 -6.56 14.25 -1.62
N LEU A 29 -6.89 13.92 -0.36
CA LEU A 29 -7.45 12.62 0.01
C LEU A 29 -8.84 12.40 -0.61
N GLN A 30 -9.68 13.43 -0.66
CA GLN A 30 -10.99 13.36 -1.30
C GLN A 30 -10.88 13.12 -2.81
N LEU A 31 -9.94 13.78 -3.48
CA LEU A 31 -9.66 13.53 -4.91
C LEU A 31 -9.18 12.10 -5.12
N ALA A 32 -8.20 11.65 -4.34
CA ALA A 32 -7.64 10.30 -4.44
C ALA A 32 -8.70 9.21 -4.20
N GLY A 33 -9.66 9.44 -3.30
CA GLY A 33 -10.77 8.52 -3.04
C GLY A 33 -11.74 8.34 -4.21
N ALA A 34 -11.72 9.24 -5.20
CA ALA A 34 -12.49 9.12 -6.45
C ALA A 34 -11.66 8.58 -7.63
N MET A 35 -10.36 8.34 -7.44
CA MET A 35 -9.42 7.93 -8.48
C MET A 35 -9.09 6.44 -8.38
N SER A 36 -8.61 5.86 -9.49
CA SER A 36 -8.01 4.54 -9.42
C SER A 36 -6.63 4.60 -8.76
N ILE A 37 -6.20 3.52 -8.10
CA ILE A 37 -4.84 3.39 -7.54
C ILE A 37 -3.78 3.75 -8.60
N LYS A 38 -3.99 3.32 -9.85
CA LYS A 38 -3.08 3.60 -10.96
C LYS A 38 -2.97 5.09 -11.27
N ASP A 39 -4.09 5.83 -11.25
CA ASP A 39 -4.08 7.28 -11.50
C ASP A 39 -3.41 8.03 -10.35
N VAL A 40 -3.64 7.61 -9.11
CA VAL A 40 -2.96 8.19 -7.93
C VAL A 40 -1.46 7.92 -8.00
N ALA A 41 -1.04 6.68 -8.31
CA ALA A 41 0.36 6.33 -8.46
C ALA A 41 1.04 7.16 -9.57
N TYR A 42 0.37 7.35 -10.71
CA TYR A 42 0.88 8.21 -11.77
C TYR A 42 1.07 9.65 -11.30
N ALA A 43 0.11 10.22 -10.56
CA ALA A 43 0.23 11.58 -10.01
C ALA A 43 1.43 11.72 -9.06
N LEU A 44 1.73 10.67 -8.28
CA LEU A 44 2.83 10.65 -7.30
C LEU A 44 4.22 10.46 -7.92
N VAL A 45 4.30 9.74 -9.04
CA VAL A 45 5.57 9.51 -9.75
C VAL A 45 5.85 10.64 -10.74
N GLU A 46 4.91 10.90 -11.64
CA GLU A 46 5.12 11.75 -12.82
C GLU A 46 4.58 13.18 -12.61
N GLY A 47 3.47 13.33 -11.88
CA GLY A 47 2.76 14.61 -11.82
C GLY A 47 3.57 15.76 -11.20
N PHE A 48 4.57 15.45 -10.39
CA PHE A 48 5.43 16.47 -9.77
C PHE A 48 6.44 17.11 -10.73
N GLU A 49 6.81 16.43 -11.83
CA GLU A 49 7.69 16.99 -12.85
C GLU A 49 7.05 18.20 -13.55
N ASP A 50 5.73 18.16 -13.72
CA ASP A 50 4.95 19.19 -14.41
C ASP A 50 4.71 20.47 -13.57
N THR A 51 5.15 20.48 -12.30
CA THR A 51 4.97 21.63 -11.39
C THR A 51 5.93 22.79 -11.66
N GLY A 52 6.96 22.57 -12.49
CA GLY A 52 8.01 23.56 -12.77
C GLY A 52 8.96 23.85 -11.59
N SER A 53 8.81 23.12 -10.47
CA SER A 53 9.71 23.16 -9.31
C SER A 53 10.53 21.87 -9.22
N PRO A 54 11.73 21.89 -8.63
CA PRO A 54 12.49 20.67 -8.37
C PRO A 54 11.66 19.64 -7.60
N VAL A 55 11.60 18.41 -8.10
CA VAL A 55 10.77 17.32 -7.57
C VAL A 55 11.07 17.03 -6.09
N HIS A 56 12.33 17.19 -5.67
CA HIS A 56 12.81 17.03 -4.29
C HIS A 56 12.28 18.07 -3.30
N ASN A 57 11.66 19.17 -3.76
CA ASN A 57 11.04 20.14 -2.86
C ASN A 57 9.75 19.61 -2.20
N PHE A 58 9.26 18.45 -2.64
CA PHE A 58 7.96 17.92 -2.23
C PHE A 58 8.04 16.57 -1.51
N GLU A 59 9.23 16.14 -1.09
CA GLU A 59 9.46 14.82 -0.48
C GLU A 59 8.62 14.61 0.78
N GLU A 60 8.68 15.55 1.73
CA GLU A 60 7.93 15.48 2.99
C GLU A 60 6.41 15.46 2.77
N ILE A 61 5.90 16.33 1.89
CA ILE A 61 4.46 16.43 1.64
C ILE A 61 3.93 15.21 0.86
N ARG A 62 4.73 14.68 -0.07
CA ARG A 62 4.43 13.47 -0.82
C ARG A 62 4.39 12.26 0.11
N ASP A 63 5.41 12.08 0.95
CA ASP A 63 5.47 11.02 1.95
C ASP A 63 4.26 11.09 2.90
N ARG A 64 3.98 12.27 3.45
CA ARG A 64 2.82 12.50 4.33
C ARG A 64 1.49 12.16 3.66
N PHE A 65 1.32 12.55 2.40
CA PHE A 65 0.13 12.20 1.63
C PHE A 65 0.02 10.68 1.43
N ILE A 66 1.09 10.02 0.98
CA ILE A 66 1.14 8.57 0.76
C ILE A 66 0.65 7.85 2.02
N TRP A 67 1.23 8.17 3.18
CA TRP A 67 0.87 7.48 4.42
C TRP A 67 -0.59 7.67 4.82
N ARG A 68 -1.16 8.86 4.60
CA ARG A 68 -2.58 9.09 4.90
C ARG A 68 -3.50 8.41 3.90
N TRP A 69 -3.15 8.45 2.61
CA TRP A 69 -3.95 7.83 1.56
C TRP A 69 -3.98 6.32 1.74
N VAL A 70 -2.83 5.65 1.85
CA VAL A 70 -2.80 4.19 2.01
C VAL A 70 -3.48 3.75 3.30
N SER A 71 -3.38 4.52 4.39
CA SER A 71 -4.06 4.17 5.65
C SER A 71 -5.60 4.28 5.59
N SER A 72 -6.15 4.84 4.52
CA SER A 72 -7.60 4.93 4.29
C SER A 72 -8.19 3.79 3.46
N LEU A 73 -7.34 2.92 2.90
CA LEU A 73 -7.73 1.84 1.98
C LEU A 73 -7.97 0.51 2.72
N ASP A 74 -8.69 -0.40 2.07
CA ASP A 74 -8.82 -1.78 2.55
C ASP A 74 -7.49 -2.55 2.40
N PRO A 75 -7.20 -3.58 3.22
CA PRO A 75 -5.87 -4.21 3.25
C PRO A 75 -5.31 -4.71 1.91
N VAL A 76 -6.17 -5.23 1.03
CA VAL A 76 -5.76 -5.69 -0.31
C VAL A 76 -5.43 -4.50 -1.22
N GLU A 77 -6.18 -3.40 -1.09
CA GLU A 77 -5.95 -2.15 -1.81
C GLU A 77 -4.68 -1.44 -1.29
N VAL A 78 -4.38 -1.52 0.01
CA VAL A 78 -3.11 -1.04 0.57
C VAL A 78 -1.94 -1.73 -0.11
N LEU A 79 -1.95 -3.07 -0.21
CA LEU A 79 -0.89 -3.81 -0.89
C LEU A 79 -0.76 -3.37 -2.36
N ALA A 80 -1.88 -3.29 -3.07
CA ALA A 80 -1.88 -2.87 -4.47
C ALA A 80 -1.35 -1.43 -4.65
N ALA A 81 -1.71 -0.51 -3.74
CA ALA A 81 -1.25 0.86 -3.75
C ALA A 81 0.25 0.97 -3.48
N LEU A 82 0.76 0.29 -2.44
CA LEU A 82 2.19 0.29 -2.13
C LEU A 82 3.01 -0.26 -3.30
N VAL A 83 2.62 -1.40 -3.89
CA VAL A 83 3.31 -1.94 -5.08
C VAL A 83 3.29 -0.96 -6.26
N ALA A 84 2.19 -0.23 -6.45
CA ALA A 84 2.07 0.74 -7.54
C ALA A 84 2.96 1.99 -7.35
N ILE A 85 3.32 2.33 -6.10
CA ILE A 85 4.12 3.51 -5.75
C ILE A 85 5.53 3.18 -5.28
N ASP A 86 5.97 1.93 -5.35
CA ASP A 86 7.34 1.50 -5.00
C ASP A 86 8.42 2.34 -5.71
N GLY A 87 8.14 2.73 -6.97
CA GLY A 87 8.97 3.64 -7.74
C GLY A 87 9.16 5.03 -7.14
N VAL A 88 8.30 5.46 -6.20
CA VAL A 88 8.45 6.77 -5.53
C VAL A 88 9.64 6.74 -4.56
N TYR A 89 9.82 5.63 -3.84
CA TYR A 89 10.90 5.51 -2.86
C TYR A 89 12.19 5.04 -3.53
N SER A 90 12.12 4.05 -4.43
CA SER A 90 13.30 3.47 -5.10
C SER A 90 13.96 4.35 -6.17
N ASN A 91 13.30 5.42 -6.64
CA ASN A 91 13.88 6.40 -7.58
C ASN A 91 14.20 7.74 -6.92
N ASP A 92 14.49 7.76 -5.62
CA ASP A 92 14.89 8.96 -4.87
C ASP A 92 13.87 10.12 -4.94
N LEU A 93 12.58 9.86 -5.13
CA LEU A 93 11.56 10.92 -5.13
C LEU A 93 11.11 11.32 -3.72
N VAL A 94 11.54 10.56 -2.71
CA VAL A 94 11.38 10.82 -1.27
C VAL A 94 12.71 10.52 -0.57
N VAL A 95 13.59 11.51 -0.45
CA VAL A 95 14.90 11.39 0.21
C VAL A 95 14.81 11.82 1.68
N LEU A 96 13.98 11.11 2.44
CA LEU A 96 13.88 11.29 3.89
C LEU A 96 14.71 10.21 4.61
N PRO A 97 15.21 10.48 5.84
CA PRO A 97 15.90 9.46 6.63
C PRO A 97 15.06 8.18 6.71
N HIS A 98 15.66 7.03 6.40
CA HIS A 98 15.02 5.70 6.41
C HIS A 98 13.71 5.57 5.62
N ALA A 99 13.48 6.38 4.57
CA ALA A 99 12.23 6.34 3.81
C ALA A 99 12.01 4.97 3.14
N GLU A 100 13.03 4.43 2.47
CA GLU A 100 12.97 3.12 1.82
C GLU A 100 12.79 1.97 2.82
N ASP A 101 13.46 2.04 3.98
CA ASP A 101 13.34 1.04 5.05
C ASP A 101 11.91 0.99 5.61
N ARG A 102 11.33 2.16 5.91
CA ARG A 102 9.94 2.28 6.38
C ARG A 102 8.97 1.79 5.31
N PHE A 103 9.19 2.15 4.06
CA PHE A 103 8.36 1.71 2.94
C PHE A 103 8.38 0.19 2.79
N THR A 104 9.57 -0.41 2.79
CA THR A 104 9.76 -1.86 2.69
C THR A 104 9.08 -2.60 3.85
N THR A 105 9.24 -2.09 5.07
CA THR A 105 8.60 -2.66 6.26
C THR A 105 7.08 -2.64 6.11
N ARG A 106 6.50 -1.51 5.66
CA ARG A 106 5.06 -1.41 5.42
C ARG A 106 4.59 -2.35 4.31
N LEU A 107 5.35 -2.50 3.24
CA LEU A 107 4.99 -3.41 2.15
C LEU A 107 4.87 -4.86 2.65
N LEU A 108 5.73 -5.29 3.57
CA LEU A 108 5.61 -6.61 4.22
C LEU A 108 4.37 -6.70 5.12
N GLU A 109 4.09 -5.69 5.93
CA GLU A 109 2.88 -5.64 6.76
C GLU A 109 1.60 -5.70 5.91
N ALA A 110 1.54 -4.89 4.84
CA ALA A 110 0.42 -4.87 3.92
C ALA A 110 0.26 -6.22 3.20
N SER A 111 1.37 -6.87 2.86
CA SER A 111 1.36 -8.23 2.30
C SER A 111 0.77 -9.23 3.29
N ALA A 112 1.16 -9.16 4.56
CA ALA A 112 0.62 -10.03 5.62
C ALA A 112 -0.89 -9.81 5.81
N ASP A 113 -1.34 -8.56 5.83
CA ASP A 113 -2.74 -8.20 6.02
C ASP A 113 -3.60 -8.62 4.82
N ALA A 114 -3.11 -8.41 3.59
CA ALA A 114 -3.79 -8.85 2.38
C ALA A 114 -3.92 -10.38 2.33
N VAL A 115 -2.86 -11.14 2.65
CA VAL A 115 -2.91 -12.60 2.75
C VAL A 115 -3.94 -13.05 3.79
N ARG A 116 -4.03 -12.36 4.93
CA ARG A 116 -5.03 -12.66 5.97
C ARG A 116 -6.47 -12.45 5.49
N VAL A 117 -6.72 -11.37 4.74
CA VAL A 117 -8.04 -11.12 4.12
C VAL A 117 -8.37 -12.20 3.09
N ILE A 118 -7.42 -12.59 2.24
CA ILE A 118 -7.61 -13.65 1.24
C ILE A 118 -7.89 -14.99 1.92
N SER A 119 -7.10 -15.37 2.93
CA SER A 119 -7.30 -16.58 3.72
C SER A 119 -8.72 -16.61 4.33
N LYS A 120 -9.14 -15.52 4.97
CA LYS A 120 -10.49 -15.38 5.52
C LYS A 120 -11.57 -15.52 4.45
N HIS A 121 -11.37 -14.95 3.26
CA HIS A 121 -12.34 -15.08 2.17
C HIS A 121 -12.48 -16.54 1.70
N LEU A 122 -11.35 -17.24 1.59
CA LEU A 122 -11.31 -18.64 1.17
C LEU A 122 -11.90 -19.59 2.20
N SER A 123 -11.77 -19.32 3.50
CA SER A 123 -12.37 -20.19 4.53
C SER A 123 -13.90 -20.20 4.50
N TYR A 124 -14.55 -19.14 3.99
CA TYR A 124 -16.00 -19.11 3.76
C TYR A 124 -16.48 -20.08 2.66
N VAL A 125 -15.59 -20.60 1.81
CA VAL A 125 -15.96 -21.58 0.76
C VAL A 125 -16.54 -22.85 1.37
N LYS A 126 -16.12 -23.23 2.58
CA LYS A 126 -16.70 -24.37 3.31
C LYS A 126 -18.18 -24.18 3.61
N ASP A 127 -18.55 -22.99 4.08
CA ASP A 127 -19.94 -22.67 4.42
C ASP A 127 -20.82 -22.63 3.17
N LEU A 128 -20.24 -22.20 2.04
CA LEU A 128 -20.91 -22.21 0.75
C LEU A 128 -21.12 -23.64 0.23
N ALA A 129 -20.15 -24.54 0.32
CA ALA A 129 -20.26 -25.89 -0.24
C ALA A 129 -21.43 -26.74 0.31
N GLY A 130 -21.96 -26.40 1.49
CA GLY A 130 -23.18 -27.01 2.05
C GLY A 130 -24.50 -26.43 1.51
N GLY A 131 -24.43 -25.40 0.67
CA GLY A 131 -25.58 -24.68 0.12
C GLY A 131 -26.17 -25.34 -1.12
N PRO A 132 -27.48 -25.23 -1.35
CA PRO A 132 -28.20 -25.95 -2.42
C PRO A 132 -27.80 -25.53 -3.85
N ASP A 133 -27.21 -24.35 -4.03
CA ASP A 133 -26.86 -23.77 -5.35
C ASP A 133 -25.35 -23.68 -5.61
N THR A 134 -24.52 -24.40 -4.85
CA THR A 134 -23.07 -24.22 -4.96
C THR A 134 -22.43 -25.16 -5.98
N SER A 135 -21.55 -24.59 -6.81
CA SER A 135 -20.80 -25.35 -7.82
C SER A 135 -19.59 -26.09 -7.23
N PHE A 136 -19.26 -25.83 -5.96
CA PHE A 136 -18.15 -26.47 -5.26
C PHE A 136 -18.58 -27.83 -4.74
N ASN A 137 -17.85 -28.89 -5.12
CA ASN A 137 -17.99 -30.17 -4.42
C ASN A 137 -17.24 -30.13 -3.07
N GLU A 138 -17.59 -31.06 -2.18
CA GLU A 138 -17.02 -31.15 -0.82
C GLU A 138 -15.49 -31.24 -0.82
N ALA A 139 -14.90 -32.00 -1.76
CA ALA A 139 -13.45 -32.18 -1.85
C ALA A 139 -12.73 -30.88 -2.21
N PHE A 140 -13.28 -30.10 -3.15
CA PHE A 140 -12.76 -28.79 -3.51
C PHE A 140 -12.84 -27.82 -2.32
N ALA A 141 -13.99 -27.77 -1.64
CA ALA A 141 -14.20 -26.90 -0.49
C ALA A 141 -13.27 -27.25 0.69
N ALA A 142 -13.09 -28.54 0.98
CA ALA A 142 -12.13 -29.01 1.97
C ALA A 142 -10.71 -28.55 1.62
N ARG A 143 -10.29 -28.70 0.36
CA ARG A 143 -8.95 -28.30 -0.08
C ARG A 143 -8.73 -26.79 0.02
N VAL A 144 -9.72 -25.98 -0.34
CA VAL A 144 -9.64 -24.51 -0.21
C VAL A 144 -9.52 -24.11 1.26
N THR A 145 -10.24 -24.77 2.16
CA THR A 145 -10.16 -24.53 3.61
C THR A 145 -8.78 -24.88 4.15
N GLU A 146 -8.22 -26.03 3.78
CA GLU A 146 -6.85 -26.42 4.16
C GLU A 146 -5.80 -25.38 3.72
N LEU A 147 -5.96 -24.81 2.52
CA LEU A 147 -5.07 -23.77 2.01
C LEU A 147 -5.19 -22.48 2.82
N ALA A 148 -6.42 -22.09 3.17
CA ALA A 148 -6.71 -20.90 3.97
C ALA A 148 -6.13 -21.00 5.38
N ASP A 149 -6.44 -22.10 6.08
CA ASP A 149 -6.12 -22.28 7.50
C ASP A 149 -4.66 -22.70 7.75
N GLY A 150 -3.99 -23.26 6.75
CA GLY A 150 -2.60 -23.70 6.86
C GLY A 150 -1.64 -22.73 6.16
N PRO A 151 -1.27 -22.99 4.89
CA PRO A 151 -0.21 -22.24 4.20
C PRO A 151 -0.40 -20.72 4.17
N LEU A 152 -1.63 -20.23 3.92
CA LEU A 152 -1.87 -18.78 3.83
C LEU A 152 -1.80 -18.11 5.21
N ALA A 153 -2.35 -18.75 6.25
CA ALA A 153 -2.22 -18.25 7.62
C ALA A 153 -0.74 -18.18 8.05
N GLN A 154 0.02 -19.25 7.82
CA GLN A 154 1.46 -19.28 8.15
C GLN A 154 2.24 -18.20 7.40
N MET A 155 1.97 -18.00 6.11
CA MET A 155 2.64 -16.96 5.33
C MET A 155 2.37 -15.55 5.88
N SER A 156 1.15 -15.27 6.33
CA SER A 156 0.81 -13.99 6.97
C SER A 156 1.60 -13.78 8.27
N ASP A 157 1.73 -14.82 9.10
CA ASP A 157 2.50 -14.76 10.35
C ASP A 157 3.99 -14.57 10.09
N ASP A 158 4.55 -15.28 9.11
CA ASP A 158 5.96 -15.16 8.71
C ASP A 158 6.26 -13.73 8.23
N LEU A 159 5.44 -13.17 7.34
CA LEU A 159 5.58 -11.80 6.84
C LEU A 159 5.50 -10.77 7.98
N THR A 160 4.57 -10.96 8.92
CA THR A 160 4.44 -10.10 10.10
C THR A 160 5.72 -10.14 10.95
N SER A 161 6.27 -11.33 11.18
CA SER A 161 7.52 -11.52 11.93
C SER A 161 8.71 -10.86 11.23
N GLN A 162 8.82 -10.98 9.90
CA GLN A 162 9.88 -10.32 9.13
C GLN A 162 9.78 -8.79 9.20
N ALA A 163 8.57 -8.23 9.06
CA ALA A 163 8.36 -6.79 9.21
C ALA A 163 8.80 -6.27 10.59
N GLN A 164 8.47 -7.01 11.66
CA GLN A 164 8.91 -6.67 13.02
C GLN A 164 10.42 -6.76 13.20
N GLN A 165 11.09 -7.67 12.50
CA GLN A 165 12.55 -7.77 12.53
C GLN A 165 13.20 -6.57 11.83
N LEU A 166 12.69 -6.15 10.66
CA LEU A 166 13.18 -4.97 9.96
C LEU A 166 12.97 -3.69 10.79
N ALA A 167 11.79 -3.51 11.39
CA ALA A 167 11.51 -2.36 12.25
C ALA A 167 12.48 -2.26 13.44
N LYS A 168 12.87 -3.40 14.04
CA LYS A 168 13.87 -3.44 15.11
C LYS A 168 15.27 -3.10 14.63
N LEU A 169 15.66 -3.57 13.45
CA LEU A 169 16.98 -3.24 12.87
C LEU A 169 17.09 -1.73 12.63
N GLN A 170 16.02 -1.12 12.14
CA GLN A 170 15.95 0.33 11.95
C GLN A 170 16.06 1.08 13.29
N GLN A 171 15.26 0.70 14.30
CA GLN A 171 15.34 1.34 15.62
C GLN A 171 16.75 1.28 16.23
N ASN A 172 17.42 0.13 16.13
CA ASN A 172 18.78 -0.01 16.65
C ASN A 172 19.79 0.86 15.90
N ALA A 173 19.59 1.07 14.59
CA ALA A 173 20.44 1.96 13.79
C ALA A 173 20.26 3.41 14.24
N ASP A 174 19.01 3.86 14.43
CA ASP A 174 18.70 5.21 14.93
C ASP A 174 19.32 5.48 16.32
N GLU A 175 19.30 4.48 17.21
CA GLU A 175 19.88 4.58 18.55
C GLU A 175 21.42 4.74 18.49
N ILE A 176 22.10 3.99 17.62
CA ILE A 176 23.56 4.08 17.43
C ILE A 176 23.95 5.46 16.86
N GLU A 177 23.24 5.96 15.85
CA GLU A 177 23.52 7.27 15.26
C GLU A 177 23.26 8.44 16.22
N SER A 178 22.37 8.26 17.20
CA SER A 178 22.07 9.28 18.22
C SER A 178 23.11 9.37 19.35
N ASP A 179 23.91 8.32 19.52
CA ASP A 179 24.96 8.20 20.54
C ASP A 179 26.35 8.67 20.04
N GLU A 180 26.49 8.97 18.74
CA GLU A 180 27.70 9.53 18.10
C GLU A 180 27.69 11.08 18.02
#